data_AF-A0A1Q7PHW1-F1
#
_entry.id   AF-A0A1Q7PHW1-F1
#
_cell.length_a   1.000
_cell.length_b   1.000
_cell.length_c   1.000
_cell.angle_alpha   90.00
_cell.angle_beta   90.00
_cell.angle_gamma   90.00
#
_symmetry.space_group_name_H-M   'P 1'
#
loop_
_entity.id
_entity.type
_entity.pdbx_description
1 polymer ?
#
loop_
_entity_poly.entity_id
_entity_poly.type
_entity_poly.pdbx_seq_one_letter_code
_entity_poly.pdbx_strand_id
1 'polypeptide(L)' 'MDHLMVDVGDHPVAAGDVAQLFGDAISADEVAAWAQTISYEILCGVGLRVPRIYVHNGVS' A
#
# COMPACT_ATOMS: atom_id res chain seq x y z
N MET A 1 -0.53 -8.49 14.64
CA MET A 1 -0.05 -9.06 13.36
C MET A 1 0.41 -7.89 12.52
N ASP A 2 1.68 -7.91 12.13
CA ASP A 2 2.43 -6.68 11.85
C ASP A 2 3.31 -6.79 10.60
N HIS A 3 3.42 -7.99 10.02
CA HIS A 3 4.31 -8.28 8.89
C HIS A 3 3.63 -9.18 7.86
N LEU A 4 4.06 -9.02 6.60
CA LEU A 4 3.80 -9.91 5.47
C LEU A 4 5.13 -10.14 4.73
N MET A 5 5.18 -11.15 3.88
CA MET A 5 6.34 -11.46 3.05
C MET A 5 5.96 -11.41 1.58
N VAL A 6 6.87 -10.90 0.74
CA VAL A 6 6.72 -10.87 -0.73
C VAL A 6 7.96 -11.53 -1.32
N ASP A 7 7.76 -12.36 -2.33
CA ASP A 7 8.84 -12.90 -3.14
C ASP A 7 9.30 -11.86 -4.17
N VAL A 8 10.58 -11.53 -4.16
CA VAL A 8 11.20 -10.53 -5.04
C VAL A 8 12.02 -11.20 -6.16
N GLY A 9 12.07 -12.54 -6.23
CA GLY A 9 12.87 -13.26 -7.20
C GLY A 9 14.32 -12.75 -7.25
N ASP A 10 14.79 -12.44 -8.45
CA ASP A 10 16.14 -11.91 -8.71
C ASP A 10 16.20 -10.36 -8.71
N HIS A 11 15.13 -9.67 -8.31
CA HIS A 11 15.12 -8.21 -8.28
C HIS A 11 16.13 -7.67 -7.25
N PRO A 12 16.96 -6.68 -7.60
CA PRO A 12 17.94 -6.11 -6.68
C PRO A 12 17.25 -5.20 -5.67
N VAL A 13 16.85 -5.76 -4.52
CA VAL A 13 16.25 -5.02 -3.41
C VAL A 13 17.16 -5.01 -2.18
N ALA A 14 17.04 -3.96 -1.37
CA ALA A 14 17.76 -3.79 -0.12
C ALA A 14 16.82 -3.42 1.03
N ALA A 15 17.31 -3.63 2.26
CA ALA A 15 16.59 -3.16 3.43
C ALA A 15 16.45 -1.63 3.40
N GLY A 16 15.21 -1.14 3.52
CA GLY A 16 14.90 0.29 3.44
C GLY A 16 14.26 0.71 2.12
N ASP A 17 14.26 -0.15 1.09
CA ASP A 17 13.55 0.13 -0.15
C ASP A 17 12.04 0.26 0.08
N VAL A 18 11.41 1.19 -0.65
CA VAL A 18 9.98 1.49 -0.51
C VAL A 18 9.15 0.47 -1.28
N ALA A 19 8.21 -0.16 -0.59
CA ALA A 19 7.16 -0.97 -1.20
C ALA A 19 5.82 -0.21 -1.17
N GLN A 20 5.14 -0.15 -2.32
CA GLN A 20 3.80 0.42 -2.44
C GLN A 20 2.76 -0.71 -2.38
N LEU A 21 1.88 -0.68 -1.37
CA LEU A 21 0.79 -1.66 -1.24
C LEU A 21 -0.38 -1.35 -2.19
N PHE A 22 -0.73 -0.07 -2.30
CA PHE A 22 -1.65 0.47 -3.30
C PHE A 22 -1.33 1.95 -3.52
N GLY A 23 -1.56 2.44 -4.73
CA GLY A 23 -1.20 3.78 -5.22
C GLY A 23 -1.14 3.80 -6.75
N ASP A 24 -0.08 4.39 -7.30
CA ASP A 24 0.06 4.60 -8.74
C ASP A 24 0.17 3.29 -9.55
N ALA A 25 0.84 2.26 -9.01
CA ALA A 25 1.04 0.99 -9.71
C ALA A 25 -0.11 0.00 -9.55
N ILE A 26 -0.74 -0.03 -8.37
CA ILE A 26 -1.88 -0.88 -8.04
C ILE A 26 -2.92 -0.01 -7.36
N SER A 27 -4.03 0.27 -8.02
CA SER A 27 -5.07 1.13 -7.47
C SER A 27 -5.84 0.46 -6.32
N ALA A 28 -6.50 1.25 -5.48
CA ALA A 28 -7.38 0.72 -4.44
C ALA A 28 -8.57 -0.07 -5.00
N ASP A 29 -9.03 0.26 -6.22
CA ASP A 29 -10.09 -0.48 -6.91
C ASP A 29 -9.62 -1.87 -7.35
N GLU A 30 -8.37 -2.01 -7.80
CA GLU A 30 -7.79 -3.32 -8.15
C GLU A 30 -7.65 -4.22 -6.91
N VAL A 31 -7.16 -3.67 -5.79
CA VAL A 31 -7.10 -4.40 -4.52
C VAL A 31 -8.49 -4.83 -4.07
N ALA A 32 -9.48 -3.94 -4.20
CA ALA A 32 -10.87 -4.25 -3.87
C ALA A 32 -11.43 -5.36 -4.74
N ALA A 33 -11.13 -5.36 -6.05
CA ALA A 33 -11.55 -6.41 -6.96
C ALA A 33 -10.98 -7.79 -6.56
N TRP A 34 -9.70 -7.85 -6.17
CA TRP A 34 -9.09 -9.09 -5.65
C TRP A 34 -9.74 -9.57 -4.36
N ALA A 35 -10.13 -8.64 -3.49
CA ALA A 35 -10.83 -8.91 -2.24
C ALA A 35 -12.36 -9.07 -2.38
N GLN A 36 -12.89 -9.02 -3.62
CA GLN A 36 -14.32 -9.08 -3.92
C GLN A 36 -15.16 -8.05 -3.14
N THR A 37 -14.64 -6.83 -3.01
CA THR A 37 -15.29 -5.71 -2.32
C THR A 37 -15.16 -4.42 -3.15
N ILE A 38 -15.42 -3.27 -2.52
CA ILE A 38 -15.30 -1.93 -3.06
C ILE A 38 -14.10 -1.18 -2.45
N SER A 39 -13.55 -0.20 -3.17
CA SER A 39 -12.39 0.57 -2.71
C SER A 39 -12.59 1.29 -1.38
N TYR A 40 -13.82 1.67 -1.04
CA TYR A 40 -14.12 2.26 0.27
C TYR A 40 -13.76 1.35 1.44
N GLU A 41 -13.92 0.03 1.31
CA GLU A 41 -13.51 -0.90 2.37
C GLU A 41 -11.99 -0.98 2.49
N ILE A 42 -11.26 -0.91 1.38
CA ILE A 42 -9.80 -0.88 1.37
C ILE A 42 -9.28 0.41 2.02
N LEU A 43 -9.79 1.57 1.59
CA LEU A 43 -9.37 2.88 2.08
C LEU A 43 -9.72 3.08 3.57
N CYS A 44 -10.93 2.68 3.99
CA CYS A 44 -11.36 2.78 5.38
C CYS A 44 -10.75 1.68 6.27
N GLY A 45 -10.27 0.58 5.69
CA GLY A 45 -9.62 -0.52 6.39
C GLY A 45 -8.22 -0.21 6.93
N VAL A 46 -7.61 0.92 6.51
CA VAL A 46 -6.30 1.34 7.00
C VAL A 46 -6.37 1.78 8.47
N GLY A 47 -5.88 0.89 9.35
CA GLY A 47 -5.92 1.08 10.80
C GLY A 47 -5.25 2.36 11.31
N LEU A 48 -5.61 2.74 12.54
CA LEU A 48 -5.12 3.98 13.19
C LEU A 48 -3.60 3.99 13.45
N ARG A 49 -2.97 2.81 13.52
CA ARG A 49 -1.51 2.69 13.72
C ARG A 49 -0.67 3.13 12.52
N VAL A 50 -1.28 3.26 11.34
CA VAL A 50 -0.59 3.72 10.12
C VAL A 50 -0.56 5.26 10.14
N PRO A 51 0.62 5.88 10.24
CA PRO A 51 0.73 7.34 10.22
C PRO A 51 0.27 7.90 8.87
N ARG A 52 -0.46 9.01 8.90
CA ARG A 52 -0.91 9.73 7.70
C ARG A 52 0.00 10.94 7.50
N ILE A 53 0.66 10.99 6.35
CA ILE A 53 1.51 12.12 5.93
C ILE A 53 0.72 12.88 4.86
N TYR A 54 0.50 14.17 5.07
CA TYR A 54 -0.24 15.03 4.14
C TYR A 54 0.74 15.81 3.27
N VAL A 55 0.61 15.67 1.96
CA VAL A 55 1.49 16.33 1.00
C VAL A 55 0.71 17.45 0.31
N HIS A 56 1.24 18.67 0.31
CA HIS A 56 0.67 19.81 -0.40
C HIS A 56 1.66 20.33 -1.43
N ASN A 57 1.28 20.36 -2.71
CA ASN A 57 2.12 20.79 -3.83
C ASN A 57 3.48 20.05 -3.92
N GLY A 58 3.52 18.77 -3.57
CA GLY A 58 4.76 17.97 -3.60
C GLY A 58 5.71 18.20 -2.43
N VAL A 59 5.31 18.99 -1.43
CA VAL A 59 6.04 19.17 -0.17
C VAL A 59 5.22 18.53 0.95
N SER A 60 5.84 17.61 1.68
CA SER A 60 5.28 16.98 2.90
C SER A 60 5.48 17.86 4.12
#